data_AF-A0A2P2DDY4-F1
#
_entry.id   AF-A0A2P2DDY4-F1
#
_cell.length_a   1.000
_cell.length_b   1.000
_cell.length_c   1.000
_cell.angle_alpha   90.00
_cell.angle_beta   90.00
_cell.angle_gamma   90.00
#
_symmetry.space_group_name_H-M   'P 1'
#
loop_
_entity.id
_entity.type
_entity.pdbx_description
1 polymer ?
#
loop_
_entity_poly.entity_id
_entity_poly.type
_entity_poly.pdbx_seq_one_letter_code
_entity_poly.pdbx_strand_id
1 'polypeptide(L)'
;MTFNLKKILILIPVLIFINCAAFSDPVTSKNRNKLKIEEKRVRLLFTGFYRYESEKEIILDYIKKQGLIEDQSASSSLEVILQKKDPKYQYPFLHKVQFLLTFFSGGIFPSHIRTEQSLTFRYSRSDEILFENEYSVGMDQWRGIPVVILMITNWPNRIYKEQLLEVTKLEMTQ
;
A
#
# COMPACT_ATOMS: atom_id res chain seq x y z
N MET A 1 -45.31 6.49 -7.12
CA MET A 1 -44.08 5.95 -6.49
C MET A 1 -43.60 6.95 -5.46
N THR A 2 -44.00 6.79 -4.19
CA THR A 2 -43.61 7.71 -3.11
C THR A 2 -42.14 7.44 -2.75
N PHE A 3 -41.24 8.25 -3.28
CA PHE A 3 -39.83 8.20 -2.88
C PHE A 3 -39.76 8.52 -1.39
N ASN A 4 -39.37 7.50 -0.61
CA ASN A 4 -39.34 7.60 0.85
C ASN A 4 -38.16 8.48 1.25
N LEU A 5 -38.42 9.76 1.52
CA LEU A 5 -37.43 10.80 1.85
C LEU A 5 -36.43 10.34 2.92
N LYS A 6 -36.87 9.49 3.86
CA LYS A 6 -36.03 8.88 4.91
C LYS A 6 -34.91 8.00 4.35
N LYS A 7 -35.14 7.29 3.24
CA LYS A 7 -34.11 6.46 2.58
C LYS A 7 -33.07 7.32 1.84
N ILE A 8 -33.49 8.44 1.24
CA ILE A 8 -32.58 9.39 0.57
C ILE A 8 -31.68 10.06 1.61
N LEU A 9 -32.23 10.43 2.77
CA LEU A 9 -31.47 11.03 3.87
C LEU A 9 -30.38 10.10 4.43
N ILE A 10 -30.60 8.77 4.41
CA ILE A 10 -29.60 7.77 4.82
C ILE A 10 -28.53 7.54 3.74
N LEU A 11 -28.84 7.78 2.46
CA LEU A 11 -27.91 7.58 1.34
C LEU A 11 -26.85 8.69 1.23
N ILE A 12 -27.21 9.92 1.61
CA ILE A 12 -26.33 11.10 1.49
C ILE A 12 -25.03 10.96 2.31
N PRO A 13 -25.04 10.52 3.59
CA PRO A 13 -23.81 10.25 4.33
C PRO A 13 -22.92 9.21 3.67
N VAL A 14 -23.51 8.15 3.11
CA VAL A 14 -22.76 7.05 2.46
C VAL A 14 -22.00 7.56 1.24
N LEU A 15 -22.59 8.46 0.47
CA LEU A 15 -21.94 9.08 -0.69
C LEU A 15 -20.77 10.01 -0.31
N ILE A 16 -20.82 10.65 0.87
CA ILE A 16 -19.74 11.51 1.36
C ILE A 16 -18.49 10.70 1.74
N PHE A 17 -18.67 9.47 2.25
CA PHE A 17 -17.55 8.60 2.65
C PHE A 17 -16.85 7.89 1.49
N ILE A 18 -17.43 7.89 0.29
CA ILE A 18 -16.84 7.21 -0.86
C ILE A 18 -15.76 8.09 -1.52
N ASN A 19 -15.74 9.40 -1.25
CA ASN A 19 -14.95 10.33 -2.04
C ASN A 19 -13.50 10.42 -1.59
N CYS A 20 -12.62 9.59 -2.16
CA CYS A 20 -11.20 9.52 -1.81
C CYS A 20 -10.31 9.34 -3.05
N ALA A 21 -9.34 10.24 -3.25
CA ALA A 21 -8.27 10.07 -4.22
C ALA A 21 -6.93 9.96 -3.51
N ALA A 22 -6.06 9.07 -3.98
CA ALA A 22 -4.71 8.87 -3.47
C ALA A 22 -3.67 9.22 -4.54
N PHE A 23 -2.59 9.87 -4.12
CA PHE A 23 -1.44 10.16 -4.95
C PHE A 23 -0.23 9.44 -4.34
N SER A 24 0.44 8.63 -5.15
CA SER A 24 1.62 7.88 -4.72
C SER A 24 2.81 8.81 -4.53
N ASP A 25 3.49 8.66 -3.39
CA ASP A 25 4.85 9.14 -3.24
C ASP A 25 5.82 8.32 -4.11
N PRO A 26 6.96 8.90 -4.51
CA PRO A 26 8.03 8.13 -5.13
C PRO A 26 8.51 7.04 -4.17
N VAL A 27 8.72 5.83 -4.70
CA VAL A 27 9.29 4.72 -3.94
C VAL A 27 10.73 5.09 -3.52
N THR A 28 11.03 4.99 -2.23
CA THR A 28 12.37 5.25 -1.70
C THR A 28 12.94 4.01 -1.04
N SER A 29 14.21 3.70 -1.26
CA SER A 29 14.90 2.61 -0.57
C SER A 29 15.67 3.15 0.62
N LYS A 30 15.44 2.59 1.80
CA LYS A 30 16.18 2.97 3.02
C LYS A 30 17.45 2.15 3.17
N ASN A 31 17.38 0.86 2.85
CA ASN A 31 18.52 -0.04 2.73
C ASN A 31 18.37 -0.81 1.42
N ARG A 32 19.33 -0.66 0.51
CA ARG A 32 19.37 -1.43 -0.74
C ARG A 32 20.76 -2.01 -0.94
N ASN A 33 20.88 -3.29 -0.66
CA ASN A 33 22.01 -4.11 -1.02
C ASN A 33 21.80 -4.65 -2.45
N LYS A 34 22.84 -4.61 -3.28
CA LYS A 34 22.83 -5.05 -4.69
C LYS A 34 23.32 -6.50 -4.86
N LEU A 35 23.35 -7.27 -3.77
CA LEU A 35 23.75 -8.68 -3.83
C LEU A 35 22.74 -9.44 -4.68
N LYS A 36 23.22 -10.11 -5.73
CA LYS A 36 22.36 -10.93 -6.59
C LYS A 36 22.05 -12.26 -5.91
N ILE A 37 20.82 -12.70 -6.08
CA ILE A 37 20.39 -14.02 -5.65
C ILE A 37 20.94 -15.02 -6.66
N GLU A 38 21.87 -15.87 -6.23
CA GLU A 38 22.44 -16.91 -7.08
C GLU A 38 21.52 -18.14 -7.18
N GLU A 39 20.70 -18.37 -6.15
CA GLU A 39 19.81 -19.54 -6.07
C GLU A 39 18.43 -19.27 -6.67
N LYS A 40 18.04 -20.10 -7.63
CA LYS A 40 16.71 -20.02 -8.26
C LYS A 40 15.61 -20.68 -7.43
N ARG A 41 15.94 -21.61 -6.53
CA ARG A 41 14.96 -22.31 -5.68
C ARG A 41 14.99 -21.69 -4.30
N VAL A 42 13.88 -21.09 -3.89
CA VAL A 42 13.77 -20.43 -2.59
C VAL A 42 12.42 -20.74 -1.95
N ARG A 43 12.40 -20.80 -0.63
CA ARG A 43 11.16 -20.80 0.14
C ARG A 43 10.61 -19.37 0.16
N LEU A 44 9.43 -19.16 -0.39
CA LEU A 44 8.76 -17.84 -0.38
C LEU A 44 7.90 -17.71 0.88
N LEU A 45 8.12 -16.64 1.64
CA LEU A 45 7.39 -16.33 2.86
C LEU A 45 6.78 -14.93 2.75
N PHE A 46 5.54 -14.77 3.20
CA PHE A 46 4.84 -13.49 3.20
C PHE A 46 4.36 -13.14 4.60
N THR A 47 4.86 -12.04 5.14
CA THR A 47 4.55 -11.57 6.50
C THR A 47 3.81 -10.23 6.43
N GLY A 48 2.74 -10.07 7.20
CA GLY A 48 1.98 -8.81 7.25
C GLY A 48 0.91 -8.62 6.15
N PHE A 49 0.68 -9.63 5.30
CA PHE A 49 -0.28 -9.59 4.19
C PHE A 49 -1.72 -10.01 4.53
N TYR A 50 -2.06 -10.19 5.82
CA TYR A 50 -3.36 -10.71 6.28
C TYR A 50 -4.62 -9.99 5.74
N ARG A 51 -4.50 -8.72 5.31
CA ARG A 51 -5.58 -7.91 4.70
C ARG A 51 -5.29 -7.53 3.25
N TYR A 52 -4.28 -8.12 2.64
CA TYR A 52 -3.69 -7.74 1.35
C TYR A 52 -3.43 -8.98 0.47
N GLU A 53 -4.36 -9.93 0.47
CA GLU A 53 -4.18 -11.21 -0.24
C GLU A 53 -4.08 -11.01 -1.75
N SER A 54 -4.86 -10.08 -2.32
CA SER A 54 -4.77 -9.72 -3.73
C SER A 54 -3.39 -9.17 -4.10
N GLU A 55 -2.82 -8.30 -3.27
CA GLU A 55 -1.50 -7.72 -3.46
C GLU A 55 -0.40 -8.77 -3.31
N LYS A 56 -0.55 -9.67 -2.33
CA LYS A 56 0.34 -10.82 -2.15
C LYS A 56 0.38 -11.71 -3.39
N GLU A 57 -0.77 -12.06 -3.95
CA GLU A 57 -0.85 -12.89 -5.17
C GLU A 57 -0.15 -12.24 -6.37
N ILE A 58 -0.29 -10.92 -6.53
CA ILE A 58 0.37 -10.17 -7.60
C ILE A 58 1.89 -10.18 -7.43
N ILE A 59 2.38 -9.95 -6.21
CA ILE A 59 3.81 -9.98 -5.90
C ILE A 59 4.35 -11.39 -6.15
N LEU A 60 3.65 -12.42 -5.68
CA LEU A 60 4.02 -13.83 -5.87
C LEU A 60 4.11 -14.20 -7.35
N ASP A 61 3.08 -13.87 -8.15
CA ASP A 61 3.06 -14.14 -9.59
C ASP A 61 4.21 -13.41 -10.30
N TYR A 62 4.49 -12.17 -9.93
CA TYR A 62 5.60 -11.42 -10.48
C TYR A 62 6.97 -12.04 -10.13
N ILE A 63 7.19 -12.41 -8.86
CA ILE A 63 8.42 -13.09 -8.41
C ILE A 63 8.66 -14.38 -9.20
N LYS A 64 7.60 -15.20 -9.38
CA LYS A 64 7.67 -16.44 -10.17
C LYS A 64 8.02 -16.19 -11.62
N LYS A 65 7.44 -15.14 -12.24
CA LYS A 65 7.75 -14.73 -13.62
C LYS A 65 9.20 -14.29 -13.82
N GLN A 66 9.87 -13.83 -12.77
CA GLN A 66 11.29 -13.48 -12.81
C GLN A 66 12.22 -14.70 -12.69
N GLY A 67 11.67 -15.92 -12.59
CA GLY A 67 12.43 -17.16 -12.64
C GLY A 67 12.79 -17.77 -11.28
N LEU A 68 12.27 -17.20 -10.18
CA LEU A 68 12.34 -17.81 -8.86
C LEU A 68 11.30 -18.94 -8.74
N ILE A 69 11.77 -20.12 -8.35
CA ILE A 69 10.96 -21.32 -8.16
C ILE A 69 10.71 -21.48 -6.67
N GLU A 70 9.44 -21.52 -6.30
CA GLU A 70 9.01 -21.76 -4.93
C GLU A 70 9.29 -23.22 -4.55
N ASP A 71 10.12 -23.44 -3.53
CA ASP A 71 10.44 -24.76 -2.99
C ASP A 71 10.44 -24.69 -1.46
N GLN A 72 9.47 -25.36 -0.84
CA GLN A 72 9.32 -25.38 0.62
C GLN A 72 10.49 -26.11 1.32
N SER A 73 11.22 -26.96 0.61
CA SER A 73 12.37 -27.70 1.13
C SER A 73 13.71 -26.98 0.96
N ALA A 74 13.73 -25.84 0.25
CA ALA A 74 14.96 -25.09 0.00
C ALA A 74 15.60 -24.59 1.31
N SER A 75 16.94 -24.60 1.35
CA SER A 75 17.73 -24.02 2.45
C SER A 75 17.72 -22.49 2.45
N SER A 76 17.43 -21.87 1.29
CA SER A 76 17.32 -20.43 1.14
C SER A 76 15.85 -19.99 1.12
N SER A 77 15.58 -18.84 1.72
CA SER A 77 14.25 -18.24 1.75
C SER A 77 14.27 -16.77 1.37
N LEU A 78 13.20 -16.35 0.70
CA LEU A 78 12.87 -14.95 0.46
C LEU A 78 11.58 -14.64 1.25
N GLU A 79 11.73 -13.83 2.28
CA GLU A 79 10.61 -13.30 3.06
C GLU A 79 10.26 -11.90 2.56
N VAL A 80 9.01 -11.72 2.12
CA VAL A 80 8.42 -10.42 1.78
C VAL A 80 7.59 -9.96 2.97
N ILE A 81 8.03 -8.88 3.61
CA ILE A 81 7.44 -8.36 4.84
C ILE A 81 6.76 -7.02 4.53
N LEU A 82 5.45 -6.96 4.74
CA LEU A 82 4.67 -5.74 4.65
C LEU A 82 4.41 -5.17 6.04
N GLN A 83 4.88 -3.96 6.31
CA GLN A 83 4.69 -3.29 7.59
C GLN A 83 3.98 -1.95 7.40
N LYS A 84 3.01 -1.66 8.28
CA LYS A 84 2.39 -0.33 8.37
C LYS A 84 3.22 0.56 9.26
N LYS A 85 3.39 1.81 8.85
CA LYS A 85 4.05 2.85 9.64
C LYS A 85 3.03 3.90 10.02
N ASP A 86 3.18 4.47 11.20
CA ASP A 86 2.36 5.59 11.62
C ASP A 86 2.71 6.82 10.78
N PRO A 87 1.72 7.49 10.17
CA PRO A 87 1.99 8.65 9.33
C PRO A 87 2.51 9.81 10.18
N LYS A 88 3.55 10.48 9.68
CA LYS A 88 4.13 11.66 10.33
C LYS A 88 3.62 12.93 9.65
N TYR A 89 2.79 13.68 10.38
CA TYR A 89 2.33 15.00 9.94
C TYR A 89 3.21 16.10 10.54
N GLN A 90 3.61 17.07 9.71
CA GLN A 90 4.35 18.24 10.18
C GLN A 90 3.54 19.05 11.22
N TYR A 91 2.22 19.14 11.04
CA TYR A 91 1.31 19.88 11.92
C TYR A 91 0.11 19.01 12.35
N PRO A 92 0.25 18.18 13.42
CA PRO A 92 -0.80 17.25 13.83
C PRO A 92 -2.10 17.92 14.25
N PHE A 93 -2.03 19.11 14.86
CA PHE A 93 -3.22 19.87 15.26
C PHE A 93 -4.02 20.34 14.04
N LEU A 94 -3.35 20.91 13.04
CA LEU A 94 -4.00 21.35 11.80
C LEU A 94 -4.67 20.18 11.08
N HIS A 95 -4.02 19.01 11.03
CA HIS A 95 -4.61 17.81 10.47
C HIS A 95 -5.92 17.40 11.18
N LYS A 96 -5.94 17.42 12.52
CA LYS A 96 -7.16 17.15 13.30
C LYS A 96 -8.27 18.16 13.01
N VAL A 97 -7.93 19.45 12.96
CA VAL A 97 -8.90 20.52 12.64
C VAL A 97 -9.47 20.33 11.24
N GLN A 98 -8.63 20.04 10.24
CA GLN A 98 -9.06 19.80 8.87
C GLN A 98 -10.00 18.59 8.78
N PHE A 99 -9.71 17.51 9.50
CA PHE A 99 -10.59 16.34 9.57
C PHE A 99 -11.97 16.69 10.17
N LEU A 100 -11.99 17.46 11.26
CA LEU A 100 -13.25 17.93 11.85
C LEU A 100 -14.02 18.84 10.88
N LEU A 101 -13.34 19.73 10.16
CA LEU A 101 -13.97 20.58 9.15
C LEU A 101 -14.59 19.75 8.02
N THR A 102 -13.90 18.72 7.52
CA THR A 102 -14.48 17.80 6.53
C THR A 102 -15.74 17.13 7.08
N PHE A 103 -15.71 16.65 8.33
CA PHE A 103 -16.88 16.00 8.93
C PHE A 103 -18.07 16.96 9.09
N PHE A 104 -17.86 18.12 9.72
CA PHE A 104 -18.94 19.08 10.00
C PHE A 104 -19.47 19.79 8.74
N SER A 105 -18.65 19.89 7.69
CA SER A 105 -19.08 20.45 6.40
C SER A 105 -19.74 19.43 5.47
N GLY A 106 -19.90 18.17 5.90
CA GLY A 106 -20.42 17.10 5.04
C GLY A 106 -19.53 16.80 3.84
N GLY A 107 -18.20 16.99 3.98
CA GLY A 107 -17.22 16.68 2.94
C GLY A 107 -16.99 17.77 1.91
N ILE A 108 -17.57 18.97 2.07
CA ILE A 108 -17.31 20.12 1.19
C ILE A 108 -15.84 20.55 1.30
N PHE A 109 -15.32 20.63 2.52
CA PHE A 109 -13.90 20.90 2.76
C PHE A 109 -13.12 19.59 2.79
N PRO A 110 -12.21 19.33 1.84
CA PRO A 110 -11.49 18.06 1.81
C PRO A 110 -10.45 17.98 2.94
N SER A 111 -10.26 16.77 3.46
CA SER A 111 -9.19 16.45 4.41
C SER A 111 -8.07 15.69 3.72
N HIS A 112 -6.85 15.97 4.13
CA HIS A 112 -5.66 15.24 3.72
C HIS A 112 -5.32 14.19 4.78
N ILE A 113 -4.98 12.98 4.33
CA ILE A 113 -4.54 11.85 5.15
C ILE A 113 -3.33 11.22 4.46
N ARG A 114 -2.29 10.91 5.23
CA ARG A 114 -1.10 10.22 4.75
C ARG A 114 -1.14 8.75 5.16
N THR A 115 -0.75 7.85 4.27
CA THR A 115 -0.52 6.44 4.57
C THR A 115 0.93 6.12 4.29
N GLU A 116 1.63 5.53 5.27
CA GLU A 116 3.03 5.12 5.15
C GLU A 116 3.17 3.64 5.44
N GLN A 117 3.92 2.94 4.61
CA GLN A 117 4.20 1.51 4.77
C GLN A 117 5.63 1.21 4.32
N SER A 118 6.14 0.06 4.72
CA SER A 118 7.36 -0.50 4.15
C SER A 118 7.11 -1.88 3.60
N LEU A 119 7.76 -2.15 2.47
CA LEU A 119 7.88 -3.47 1.88
C LEU A 119 9.35 -3.86 1.96
N THR A 120 9.60 -4.94 2.69
CA THR A 120 10.95 -5.43 2.95
C THR A 120 11.14 -6.79 2.30
N PHE A 121 12.26 -6.95 1.60
CA PHE A 121 12.69 -8.22 1.03
C PHE A 121 13.89 -8.71 1.84
N ARG A 122 13.68 -9.80 2.58
CA ARG A 122 14.71 -10.41 3.41
C ARG A 122 15.12 -11.73 2.79
N TYR A 123 16.40 -11.85 2.50
CA TYR A 123 17.01 -13.06 1.97
C TYR A 123 17.79 -13.74 3.08
N SER A 124 17.50 -15.02 3.31
CA SER A 124 18.17 -15.83 4.32
C SER A 124 18.55 -17.19 3.78
N ARG A 125 19.59 -17.78 4.34
CA ARG A 125 20.04 -19.14 4.05
C ARG A 125 20.34 -19.84 5.37
N SER A 126 19.73 -20.99 5.60
CA SER A 126 19.93 -21.78 6.81
C SER A 126 19.79 -20.95 8.10
N ASP A 127 18.72 -20.15 8.17
CA ASP A 127 18.37 -19.22 9.26
C ASP A 127 19.29 -18.01 9.47
N GLU A 128 20.34 -17.83 8.66
CA GLU A 128 21.16 -16.62 8.64
C GLU A 128 20.61 -15.61 7.62
N ILE A 129 20.41 -14.36 8.03
CA ILE A 129 19.99 -13.28 7.15
C ILE A 129 21.20 -12.82 6.33
N LEU A 130 21.16 -13.03 5.02
CA LEU A 130 22.22 -12.61 4.10
C LEU A 130 22.16 -11.11 3.85
N PHE A 131 20.98 -10.60 3.53
CA PHE A 131 20.72 -9.17 3.36
C PHE A 131 19.22 -8.87 3.42
N GLU A 132 18.91 -7.60 3.68
CA GLU A 132 17.56 -7.08 3.77
C GLU A 132 17.46 -5.76 2.99
N ASN A 133 16.50 -5.71 2.07
CA ASN A 133 16.20 -4.52 1.28
C ASN A 133 14.86 -3.92 1.75
N GLU A 134 14.91 -2.73 2.36
CA GLU A 134 13.73 -2.03 2.88
C GLU A 134 13.34 -0.90 1.92
N TYR A 135 12.12 -0.98 1.40
CA TYR A 135 11.51 0.06 0.57
C TYR A 135 10.37 0.73 1.32
N SER A 136 10.37 2.06 1.34
CA SER A 136 9.28 2.86 1.89
C SER A 136 8.32 3.24 0.78
N VAL A 137 7.04 2.97 1.00
CA VAL A 137 5.93 3.36 0.14
C VAL A 137 5.00 4.27 0.93
N GLY A 138 4.59 5.38 0.30
CA GLY A 138 3.71 6.37 0.90
C GLY A 138 2.68 6.85 -0.09
N MET A 139 1.53 7.29 0.39
CA MET A 139 0.55 7.96 -0.45
C MET A 139 -0.16 9.06 0.32
N ASP A 140 -0.43 10.15 -0.38
CA ASP A 140 -1.28 11.25 0.09
C ASP A 140 -2.71 11.02 -0.38
N GLN A 141 -3.64 10.88 0.55
CA GLN A 141 -5.06 10.67 0.32
C GLN A 141 -5.85 11.93 0.63
N TRP A 142 -6.66 12.38 -0.32
CA TRP A 142 -7.60 13.47 -0.14
C TRP A 142 -9.01 12.91 -0.06
N ARG A 143 -9.76 13.30 0.97
CA ARG A 143 -11.14 12.87 1.20
C ARG A 143 -12.10 14.04 1.20
N GLY A 144 -13.18 13.96 0.43
CA GLY A 144 -14.21 15.00 0.33
C GLY A 144 -14.87 15.04 -1.04
N ILE A 145 -16.04 15.66 -1.13
CA ILE A 145 -16.85 15.75 -2.35
C ILE A 145 -16.08 16.34 -3.54
N PRO A 146 -15.26 17.41 -3.40
CA PRO A 146 -14.53 17.97 -4.54
C PRO A 146 -13.54 16.99 -5.18
N VAL A 147 -13.13 15.95 -4.44
CA VAL A 147 -12.11 15.00 -4.87
C VAL A 147 -12.66 13.94 -5.82
N VAL A 148 -14.00 13.82 -5.97
CA VAL A 148 -14.68 12.81 -6.81
C VAL A 148 -14.12 12.71 -8.21
N ILE A 149 -13.86 13.85 -8.84
CA ILE A 149 -13.37 13.92 -10.23
C ILE A 149 -12.02 13.20 -10.36
N LEU A 150 -11.18 13.27 -9.33
CA LEU A 150 -9.84 12.69 -9.32
C LEU A 150 -9.86 11.18 -9.05
N MET A 151 -10.93 10.65 -8.46
CA MET A 151 -10.99 9.26 -8.02
C MET A 151 -10.97 8.24 -9.16
N ILE A 152 -11.49 8.61 -10.33
CA ILE A 152 -11.52 7.73 -11.51
C ILE A 152 -10.09 7.26 -11.84
N THR A 153 -9.12 8.16 -11.69
CA THR A 153 -7.71 7.90 -11.99
C THR A 153 -6.83 7.68 -10.74
N ASN A 154 -7.30 8.04 -9.55
CA ASN A 154 -6.50 8.02 -8.33
C ASN A 154 -7.15 7.19 -7.23
N TRP A 155 -7.82 6.10 -7.57
CA TRP A 155 -8.47 5.25 -6.56
C TRP A 155 -7.41 4.62 -5.62
N PRO A 156 -7.52 4.77 -4.28
CA PRO A 156 -6.46 4.38 -3.34
C PRO A 156 -5.98 2.94 -3.48
N ASN A 157 -6.90 1.98 -3.61
CA ASN A 157 -6.53 0.56 -3.74
C ASN A 157 -5.74 0.28 -5.02
N ARG A 158 -6.05 1.01 -6.11
CA ARG A 158 -5.35 0.84 -7.38
C ARG A 158 -3.92 1.39 -7.28
N ILE A 159 -3.79 2.62 -6.77
CA ILE A 159 -2.50 3.29 -6.57
C ILE A 159 -1.60 2.47 -5.63
N TYR A 160 -2.16 1.96 -4.54
CA TYR A 160 -1.41 1.12 -3.60
C TYR A 160 -0.90 -0.18 -4.25
N LYS A 161 -1.75 -0.87 -5.01
CA LYS A 161 -1.37 -2.06 -5.76
C LYS A 161 -0.27 -1.76 -6.78
N GLU A 162 -0.36 -0.63 -7.48
CA GLU A 162 0.66 -0.19 -8.44
C GLU A 162 2.01 0.08 -7.75
N GLN A 163 2.02 0.75 -6.60
CA GLN A 163 3.24 1.01 -5.83
C GLN A 163 3.92 -0.27 -5.34
N LEU A 164 3.17 -1.23 -4.78
CA LEU A 164 3.77 -2.49 -4.32
C LEU A 164 4.37 -3.29 -5.48
N LEU A 165 3.72 -3.28 -6.64
CA LEU A 165 4.25 -3.92 -7.84
C LEU A 165 5.50 -3.20 -8.35
N GLU A 166 5.53 -1.87 -8.32
CA GLU A 166 6.70 -1.07 -8.69
C GLU A 166 7.91 -1.40 -7.80
N VAL A 167 7.71 -1.44 -6.48
CA VAL A 167 8.76 -1.85 -5.53
C VAL A 167 9.27 -3.25 -5.86
N THR A 168 8.35 -4.19 -6.12
CA THR A 168 8.73 -5.57 -6.43
C THR A 168 9.54 -5.64 -7.74
N LYS A 169 9.16 -4.86 -8.76
CA LYS A 169 9.93 -4.72 -10.01
C LYS A 169 11.33 -4.17 -9.74
N LEU A 170 11.45 -3.12 -8.92
CA LEU A 170 12.73 -2.52 -8.56
C LEU A 170 13.66 -3.51 -7.83
N GLU A 171 13.09 -4.38 -7.00
CA GLU A 171 13.85 -5.42 -6.31
C GLU A 171 14.34 -6.51 -7.27
N MET A 172 13.46 -7.01 -8.14
CA MET A 172 13.78 -8.17 -8.98
C MET A 172 14.61 -7.83 -10.23
N THR A 173 14.67 -6.56 -10.65
CA THR A 173 15.46 -6.11 -11.82
C THR A 173 16.95 -5.87 -11.48
N GLN A 174 17.44 -6.38 -10.35
CA GLN A 174 18.84 -6.23 -9.93
C GLN A 174 19.81 -7.15 -10.67
#